data_AF-E1ZJ07-F1
#
_entry.id   AF-E1ZJ07-F1
#
_cell.length_a   1.000
_cell.length_b   1.000
_cell.length_c   1.000
_cell.angle_alpha   90.00
_cell.angle_beta   90.00
_cell.angle_gamma   90.00
#
_symmetry.space_group_name_H-M   'P 1'
#
loop_
_entity.id
_entity.type
_entity.pdbx_description
1 polymer ?
#
loop_
_entity_poly.entity_id
_entity_poly.type
_entity_poly.pdbx_seq_one_letter_code
_entity_poly.pdbx_strand_id
1 'polypeptide(L)'
;MAEAGQAPALLQVRPPAAARGPRSAPREEHLIPYVPQIVPSVDLAAGVVYVQPPAGLLELGRQQNLLATLERDLEPFTQPAPLSVLQRMGLRTMPTSAQLEAAGRRDLVAAVRAAGGFLEVAQALGLRSQRKPAGYWEDEMNLELTLFVAAHWSKFKDPDSRQSYWYNQITHRISWEEPVLPQRIAIDDEGGYIVTEAEEDRVMPSRSALQAAGRYDLHHAVMLHGGYTVASQSLDRRPAWPPSQHLDSLAALRQELRQFVSQTGLRRGCLPTASQLLEAGRGDLYQASRWGGGAIVRRGGFCAAGQALGWETQRRGRRAWADAAAVAGELRRFILDTQFPPRAGSTPQGRLRRGSPARSQAGERQGQALDAQPLPPGARMPTHLQLASAGRHDLKYALQLHGSASIAAMLGLQGNTQGAHNRSRAREAADPHR
;
A
#
# COMPACT_ATOMS: atom_id res chain seq x y z
N MET A 1 -71.15 -30.33 16.69
CA MET A 1 -71.21 -29.01 17.36
C MET A 1 -69.79 -28.70 17.79
N ALA A 2 -69.11 -27.84 17.05
CA ALA A 2 -67.74 -27.43 17.36
C ALA A 2 -67.83 -26.22 18.31
N GLU A 3 -67.32 -26.38 19.53
CA GLU A 3 -67.09 -25.24 20.42
C GLU A 3 -66.16 -24.25 19.71
N ALA A 4 -66.63 -23.00 19.63
CA ALA A 4 -65.89 -21.90 19.04
C ALA A 4 -64.55 -21.73 19.76
N GLY A 5 -63.46 -21.98 19.04
CA GLY A 5 -62.10 -21.81 19.53
C GLY A 5 -61.85 -20.36 19.95
N GLN A 6 -61.94 -20.10 21.25
CA GLN A 6 -61.43 -18.86 21.83
C GLN A 6 -59.92 -18.83 21.64
N ALA A 7 -59.44 -17.80 20.93
CA ALA A 7 -58.03 -17.51 20.79
C ALA A 7 -57.41 -17.38 22.21
N PRO A 8 -56.26 -18.02 22.50
CA PRO A 8 -55.63 -17.87 23.81
C PRO A 8 -55.24 -16.40 24.05
N ALA A 9 -55.47 -15.92 25.28
CA ALA A 9 -54.95 -14.63 25.72
C ALA A 9 -53.41 -14.70 25.72
N LEU A 10 -52.77 -13.94 24.83
CA LEU A 10 -51.32 -14.01 24.64
C LEU A 10 -50.59 -12.81 25.26
N LEU A 11 -51.24 -11.66 25.46
CA LEU A 11 -50.57 -10.43 25.93
C LEU A 11 -51.42 -9.64 26.94
N GLN A 12 -50.80 -9.24 28.05
CA GLN A 12 -51.37 -8.27 29.01
C GLN A 12 -50.88 -6.87 28.63
N VAL A 13 -51.81 -5.93 28.48
CA VAL A 13 -51.53 -4.53 28.15
C VAL A 13 -51.49 -3.70 29.42
N ARG A 14 -50.41 -2.94 29.61
CA ARG A 14 -50.31 -1.93 30.66
C ARG A 14 -50.34 -0.52 30.05
N PRO A 15 -50.96 0.46 30.72
CA PRO A 15 -51.03 1.83 30.23
C PRO A 15 -49.62 2.45 30.13
N PRO A 16 -49.40 3.35 29.15
CA PRO A 16 -48.08 3.89 28.79
C PRO A 16 -47.45 4.87 29.83
N ALA A 17 -48.05 5.04 31.02
CA ALA A 17 -47.80 6.20 31.88
C ALA A 17 -47.06 5.93 33.21
N ALA A 18 -46.38 4.80 33.39
CA ALA A 18 -45.47 4.63 34.53
C ALA A 18 -44.06 5.10 34.12
N ALA A 19 -43.70 6.31 34.53
CA ALA A 19 -42.39 6.92 34.25
C ALA A 19 -41.23 5.96 34.58
N ARG A 20 -40.30 5.84 33.62
CA ARG A 20 -39.11 4.97 33.67
C ARG A 20 -38.19 5.37 34.82
N GLY A 21 -37.70 4.38 35.58
CA GLY A 21 -36.44 4.49 36.32
C GLY A 21 -35.28 3.98 35.47
N PRO A 22 -34.05 4.51 35.58
CA PRO A 22 -32.91 4.22 34.71
C PRO A 22 -32.35 2.78 34.77
N ARG A 23 -33.00 1.88 35.51
CA ARG A 23 -32.54 0.49 35.75
C ARG A 23 -33.61 -0.59 35.52
N SER A 24 -34.75 -0.28 34.88
CA SER A 24 -35.73 -1.33 34.58
C SER A 24 -35.21 -2.28 33.50
N ALA A 25 -35.32 -3.59 33.73
CA ALA A 25 -35.00 -4.62 32.74
C ALA A 25 -35.76 -4.38 31.42
N PRO A 26 -35.16 -4.68 30.25
CA PRO A 26 -35.83 -4.54 28.96
C PRO A 26 -37.12 -5.37 28.96
N ARG A 27 -38.23 -4.77 28.55
CA ARG A 27 -39.54 -5.44 28.43
C ARG A 27 -39.81 -5.79 26.98
N GLU A 28 -40.49 -6.89 26.76
CA GLU A 28 -40.96 -7.29 25.43
C GLU A 28 -42.10 -6.34 25.04
N GLU A 29 -41.84 -5.47 24.07
CA GLU A 29 -42.82 -4.55 23.50
C GLU A 29 -43.20 -5.03 22.09
N HIS A 30 -44.50 -5.02 21.77
CA HIS A 30 -44.99 -5.44 20.45
C HIS A 30 -45.87 -4.35 19.85
N LEU A 31 -45.55 -3.96 18.61
CA LEU A 31 -46.43 -3.14 17.79
C LEU A 31 -47.28 -4.08 16.94
N ILE A 32 -48.55 -4.21 17.30
CA ILE A 32 -49.49 -5.13 16.63
C ILE A 32 -50.52 -4.32 15.86
N PRO A 33 -50.64 -4.50 14.54
CA PRO A 33 -51.69 -3.85 13.75
C PRO A 33 -53.07 -4.22 14.27
N TYR A 34 -53.91 -3.21 14.54
CA TYR A 34 -55.26 -3.44 15.03
C TYR A 34 -56.20 -3.81 13.87
N VAL A 35 -56.15 -5.07 13.46
CA VAL A 35 -57.03 -5.65 12.44
C VAL A 35 -57.72 -6.89 13.00
N PRO A 36 -59.02 -7.14 12.70
CA PRO A 36 -59.77 -8.25 13.31
C PRO A 36 -59.16 -9.64 13.13
N GLN A 37 -58.40 -9.84 12.04
CA GLN A 37 -57.71 -11.10 11.76
C GLN A 37 -56.52 -11.35 12.70
N ILE A 38 -55.90 -10.30 13.24
CA ILE A 38 -54.74 -10.37 14.13
C ILE A 38 -55.14 -10.07 15.57
N VAL A 39 -56.12 -9.21 15.80
CA VAL A 39 -56.64 -8.83 17.11
C VAL A 39 -58.15 -9.11 17.14
N PRO A 40 -58.55 -10.37 17.36
CA PRO A 40 -59.97 -10.76 17.35
C PRO A 40 -60.80 -10.08 18.45
N SER A 41 -60.19 -9.74 19.60
CA SER A 41 -60.89 -9.04 20.66
C SER A 41 -59.93 -8.32 21.63
N VAL A 42 -60.45 -7.27 22.26
CA VAL A 42 -59.77 -6.50 23.30
C VAL A 42 -60.71 -6.38 24.50
N ASP A 43 -60.21 -6.74 25.68
CA ASP A 43 -60.89 -6.48 26.94
C ASP A 43 -60.18 -5.32 27.67
N LEU A 44 -60.76 -4.13 27.55
CA LEU A 44 -60.23 -2.92 28.18
C LEU A 44 -60.43 -2.90 29.70
N ALA A 45 -61.43 -3.62 30.22
CA ALA A 45 -61.68 -3.69 31.66
C ALA A 45 -60.66 -4.60 32.35
N ALA A 46 -60.28 -5.70 31.70
CA ALA A 46 -59.23 -6.61 32.17
C ALA A 46 -57.81 -6.19 31.74
N GLY A 47 -57.67 -5.26 30.78
CA GLY A 47 -56.38 -4.88 30.20
C GLY A 47 -55.72 -5.99 29.38
N VAL A 48 -56.52 -6.83 28.71
CA VAL A 48 -56.05 -8.00 27.96
C VAL A 48 -56.36 -7.83 26.49
N VAL A 49 -55.39 -8.17 25.63
CA VAL A 49 -55.56 -8.21 24.19
C VAL A 49 -55.41 -9.65 23.71
N TYR A 50 -56.43 -10.14 23.01
CA TYR A 50 -56.40 -11.44 22.36
C TYR A 50 -55.83 -11.25 20.97
N VAL A 51 -54.76 -11.98 20.65
CA VAL A 51 -54.06 -11.87 19.37
C VAL A 51 -53.95 -13.21 18.66
N GLN A 52 -54.04 -13.19 17.34
CA GLN A 52 -53.70 -14.27 16.42
C GLN A 52 -52.60 -13.76 15.47
N PRO A 53 -51.37 -13.60 15.97
CA PRO A 53 -50.29 -13.04 15.18
C PRO A 53 -49.88 -14.01 14.07
N PRO A 54 -49.56 -13.51 12.86
CA PRO A 54 -48.87 -14.32 11.87
C PRO A 54 -47.49 -14.75 12.42
N ALA A 55 -46.96 -15.85 11.88
CA ALA A 55 -45.65 -16.37 12.26
C ALA A 55 -44.58 -15.26 12.17
N GLY A 56 -43.73 -15.15 13.19
CA GLY A 56 -42.66 -14.15 13.26
C GLY A 56 -43.05 -12.78 13.82
N LEU A 57 -44.33 -12.39 13.88
CA LEU A 57 -44.72 -11.05 14.36
C LEU A 57 -44.29 -10.79 15.81
N LEU A 58 -44.51 -11.77 16.70
CA LEU A 58 -44.08 -11.65 18.10
C LEU A 58 -42.57 -11.80 18.26
N GLU A 59 -41.89 -12.45 17.32
CA GLU A 59 -40.43 -12.65 17.38
C GLU A 59 -39.68 -11.32 17.25
N LEU A 60 -40.25 -10.31 16.57
CA LEU A 60 -39.68 -8.97 16.45
C LEU A 60 -39.47 -8.29 17.81
N GLY A 61 -40.48 -8.35 18.70
CA GLY A 61 -40.38 -7.78 20.05
C GLY A 61 -39.36 -8.51 20.92
N ARG A 62 -39.29 -9.84 20.79
CA ARG A 62 -38.27 -10.67 21.46
C ARG A 62 -36.87 -10.35 20.97
N GLN A 63 -36.71 -10.18 19.66
CA GLN A 63 -35.44 -9.83 19.04
C GLN A 63 -34.97 -8.45 19.49
N GLN A 64 -35.85 -7.45 19.58
CA GLN A 64 -35.51 -6.12 20.11
C GLN A 64 -35.05 -6.19 21.57
N ASN A 65 -35.75 -6.95 22.42
CA ASN A 65 -35.36 -7.13 23.81
C ASN A 65 -33.99 -7.85 23.94
N LEU A 66 -33.77 -8.87 23.13
CA LEU A 66 -32.50 -9.59 23.05
C LEU A 66 -31.36 -8.66 22.61
N LEU A 67 -31.58 -7.83 21.59
CA LEU A 67 -30.61 -6.84 21.12
C LEU A 67 -30.28 -5.80 22.19
N ALA A 68 -31.29 -5.26 22.90
CA ALA A 68 -31.06 -4.33 24.00
C ALA A 68 -30.27 -4.95 25.17
N THR A 69 -30.51 -6.23 25.46
CA THR A 69 -29.74 -6.98 26.46
C THR A 69 -28.29 -7.18 25.99
N LEU A 70 -28.12 -7.58 24.74
CA LEU A 70 -26.81 -7.76 24.11
C LEU A 70 -26.01 -6.46 24.06
N GLU A 71 -26.63 -5.32 23.74
CA GLU A 71 -25.98 -4.01 23.71
C GLU A 71 -25.31 -3.71 25.06
N ARG A 72 -26.09 -3.81 26.15
CA ARG A 72 -25.59 -3.58 27.50
C ARG A 72 -24.45 -4.52 27.88
N ASP A 73 -24.58 -5.80 27.54
CA ASP A 73 -23.65 -6.82 28.00
C ASP A 73 -22.38 -6.91 27.13
N LEU A 74 -22.46 -6.49 25.87
CA LEU A 74 -21.33 -6.38 24.94
C LEU A 74 -20.53 -5.10 25.12
N GLU A 75 -21.14 -4.03 25.65
CA GLU A 75 -20.55 -2.69 25.79
C GLU A 75 -19.06 -2.69 26.23
N PRO A 76 -18.64 -3.44 27.27
CA PRO A 76 -17.24 -3.45 27.73
C PRO A 76 -16.23 -3.97 26.70
N PHE A 77 -16.70 -4.71 25.71
CA PHE A 77 -15.89 -5.38 24.69
C PHE A 77 -15.97 -4.70 23.32
N THR A 78 -16.76 -3.63 23.20
CA THR A 78 -16.94 -2.92 21.92
C THR A 78 -15.86 -1.88 21.64
N GLN A 79 -14.95 -1.64 22.59
CA GLN A 79 -13.88 -0.69 22.42
C GLN A 79 -12.83 -1.23 21.43
N PRO A 80 -12.48 -0.47 20.39
CA PRO A 80 -11.40 -0.87 19.48
C PRO A 80 -10.05 -0.84 20.21
N ALA A 81 -9.03 -1.40 19.56
CA ALA A 81 -7.68 -1.46 20.13
C ALA A 81 -7.19 -0.08 20.62
N PRO A 82 -6.48 -0.03 21.76
CA PRO A 82 -6.00 1.22 22.32
C PRO A 82 -5.12 1.99 21.32
N LEU A 83 -5.27 3.31 21.29
CA LEU A 83 -4.58 4.24 20.37
C LEU A 83 -4.90 4.04 18.88
N SER A 84 -5.86 3.18 18.54
CA SER A 84 -6.35 3.07 17.17
C SER A 84 -7.14 4.32 16.77
N VAL A 85 -7.19 4.59 15.48
CA VAL A 85 -7.94 5.72 14.93
C VAL A 85 -9.43 5.53 15.12
N LEU A 86 -9.90 4.28 15.12
CA LEU A 86 -11.27 3.94 15.50
C LEU A 86 -11.57 4.39 16.94
N GLN A 87 -10.65 4.16 17.87
CA GLN A 87 -10.82 4.60 19.27
C GLN A 87 -10.85 6.13 19.38
N ARG A 88 -9.91 6.82 18.73
CA ARG A 88 -9.84 8.29 18.76
C ARG A 88 -11.08 8.94 18.10
N MET A 89 -11.74 8.23 17.20
CA MET A 89 -12.99 8.65 16.55
C MET A 89 -14.26 8.22 17.29
N GLY A 90 -14.14 7.52 18.43
CA GLY A 90 -15.29 7.02 19.18
C GLY A 90 -16.09 5.93 18.46
N LEU A 91 -15.51 5.28 17.44
CA LEU A 91 -16.18 4.22 16.69
C LEU A 91 -16.06 2.89 17.44
N ARG A 92 -17.21 2.27 17.74
CA ARG A 92 -17.30 0.95 18.38
C ARG A 92 -17.16 -0.19 17.37
N THR A 93 -16.53 -1.28 17.79
CA THR A 93 -16.28 -2.47 16.96
C THR A 93 -16.93 -3.70 17.58
N MET A 94 -17.51 -4.56 16.74
CA MET A 94 -18.07 -5.83 17.21
C MET A 94 -16.93 -6.75 17.68
N PRO A 95 -16.96 -7.25 18.94
CA PRO A 95 -15.96 -8.20 19.41
C PRO A 95 -16.07 -9.53 18.65
N THR A 96 -14.94 -10.21 18.49
CA THR A 96 -14.87 -11.53 17.87
C THR A 96 -15.26 -12.63 18.87
N SER A 97 -15.72 -13.78 18.37
CA SER A 97 -15.98 -14.97 19.22
C SER A 97 -14.78 -15.31 20.11
N ALA A 98 -13.57 -15.24 19.56
CA ALA A 98 -12.33 -15.50 20.30
C ALA A 98 -12.09 -14.48 21.43
N GLN A 99 -12.39 -13.20 21.21
CA GLN A 99 -12.26 -12.17 22.25
C GLN A 99 -13.25 -12.40 23.40
N LEU A 100 -14.51 -12.73 23.08
CA LEU A 100 -15.52 -13.03 24.10
C LEU A 100 -15.20 -14.33 24.86
N GLU A 101 -14.72 -15.35 24.16
CA GLU A 101 -14.30 -16.62 24.77
C GLU A 101 -13.08 -16.44 25.68
N ALA A 102 -12.09 -15.64 25.26
CA ALA A 102 -10.92 -15.30 26.08
C ALA A 102 -11.32 -14.51 27.34
N ALA A 103 -12.40 -13.72 27.27
CA ALA A 103 -12.99 -13.03 28.41
C ALA A 103 -13.92 -13.91 29.26
N GLY A 104 -14.04 -15.22 28.96
CA GLY A 104 -14.91 -16.15 29.67
C GLY A 104 -16.40 -16.00 29.37
N ARG A 105 -16.77 -15.18 28.38
CA ARG A 105 -18.17 -14.85 28.03
C ARG A 105 -18.71 -15.72 26.88
N ARG A 106 -18.69 -17.04 27.07
CA ARG A 106 -19.27 -18.00 26.10
C ARG A 106 -20.79 -17.86 25.99
N ASP A 107 -21.44 -17.39 27.06
CA ASP A 107 -22.85 -17.03 27.10
C ASP A 107 -23.18 -15.98 26.04
N LEU A 108 -22.35 -14.94 25.90
CA LEU A 108 -22.55 -13.89 24.89
C LEU A 108 -22.37 -14.41 23.47
N VAL A 109 -21.42 -15.32 23.23
CA VAL A 109 -21.26 -15.95 21.91
C VAL A 109 -22.52 -16.72 21.52
N ALA A 110 -23.10 -17.48 22.46
CA ALA A 110 -24.34 -18.21 22.22
C ALA A 110 -25.53 -17.25 21.98
N ALA A 111 -25.65 -16.20 22.79
CA ALA A 111 -26.69 -15.19 22.66
C ALA A 111 -26.61 -14.43 21.33
N VAL A 112 -25.41 -14.04 20.89
CA VAL A 112 -25.19 -13.39 19.58
C VAL A 112 -25.57 -14.32 18.42
N ARG A 113 -25.24 -15.62 18.51
CA ARG A 113 -25.67 -16.60 17.50
C ARG A 113 -27.19 -16.79 17.46
N ALA A 114 -27.84 -16.82 18.63
CA ALA A 114 -29.29 -16.90 18.73
C ALA A 114 -29.99 -15.64 18.17
N ALA A 115 -29.34 -14.48 18.27
CA ALA A 115 -29.82 -13.20 17.73
C ALA A 115 -29.62 -13.02 16.21
N GLY A 116 -29.18 -14.07 15.50
CA GLY A 116 -28.97 -14.05 14.04
C GLY A 116 -27.50 -14.08 13.62
N GLY A 117 -26.56 -13.87 14.55
CA GLY A 117 -25.13 -13.91 14.28
C GLY A 117 -24.41 -12.58 14.55
N PHE A 118 -23.09 -12.61 14.44
CA PHE A 118 -22.24 -11.45 14.75
C PHE A 118 -22.43 -10.28 13.78
N LEU A 119 -22.78 -10.56 12.52
CA LEU A 119 -22.94 -9.52 11.51
C LEU A 119 -24.26 -8.76 11.73
N GLU A 120 -25.34 -9.49 11.92
CA GLU A 120 -26.70 -9.02 12.13
C GLU A 120 -26.77 -8.19 13.43
N VAL A 121 -26.19 -8.71 14.51
CA VAL A 121 -26.09 -7.97 15.79
C VAL A 121 -25.24 -6.71 15.63
N ALA A 122 -24.11 -6.78 14.90
CA ALA A 122 -23.29 -5.61 14.68
C ALA A 122 -24.04 -4.51 13.91
N GLN A 123 -24.78 -4.87 12.86
CA GLN A 123 -25.61 -3.93 12.11
C GLN A 123 -26.71 -3.31 12.98
N ALA A 124 -27.43 -4.14 13.74
CA ALA A 124 -28.52 -3.69 14.60
C ALA A 124 -28.04 -2.74 15.71
N LEU A 125 -26.82 -2.93 16.22
CA LEU A 125 -26.23 -2.11 17.28
C LEU A 125 -25.33 -0.98 16.74
N GLY A 126 -25.21 -0.81 15.42
CA GLY A 126 -24.32 0.19 14.82
C GLY A 126 -22.83 -0.06 15.09
N LEU A 127 -22.44 -1.31 15.37
CA LEU A 127 -21.05 -1.72 15.61
C LEU A 127 -20.35 -2.05 14.30
N ARG A 128 -19.05 -1.70 14.18
CA ARG A 128 -18.26 -2.10 13.02
C ARG A 128 -17.92 -3.59 13.07
N SER A 129 -18.36 -4.35 12.08
CA SER A 129 -17.98 -5.76 11.90
C SER A 129 -16.68 -5.90 11.10
N GLN A 130 -15.94 -6.98 11.35
CA GLN A 130 -14.79 -7.36 10.50
C GLN A 130 -15.26 -7.89 9.13
N ARG A 131 -16.33 -8.69 9.13
CA ARG A 131 -16.96 -9.16 7.90
C ARG A 131 -17.91 -8.08 7.38
N LYS A 132 -17.64 -7.57 6.19
CA LYS A 132 -18.48 -6.54 5.56
C LYS A 132 -19.66 -7.19 4.82
N PRO A 133 -20.89 -6.67 4.95
CA PRO A 133 -22.04 -7.18 4.21
C PRO A 133 -21.89 -6.92 2.69
N ALA A 134 -22.73 -7.56 1.88
CA ALA A 134 -22.87 -7.21 0.47
C ALA A 134 -23.30 -5.73 0.34
N GLY A 135 -22.78 -5.03 -0.67
CA GLY A 135 -23.04 -3.59 -0.85
C GLY A 135 -22.25 -2.66 0.06
N TYR A 136 -21.61 -3.15 1.14
CA TYR A 136 -20.86 -2.29 2.08
C TYR A 136 -19.88 -1.33 1.41
N TRP A 137 -19.14 -1.82 0.42
CA TRP A 137 -18.11 -1.03 -0.27
C TRP A 137 -18.69 -0.01 -1.26
N GLU A 138 -19.97 -0.06 -1.57
CA GLU A 138 -20.63 0.95 -2.40
C GLU A 138 -20.84 2.23 -1.59
N ASP A 139 -21.29 2.10 -0.34
CA ASP A 139 -21.62 3.24 0.52
C ASP A 139 -20.43 3.69 1.41
N GLU A 140 -19.67 2.73 1.93
CA GLU A 140 -18.71 2.99 3.02
C GLU A 140 -17.25 3.11 2.54
N MET A 141 -16.98 2.92 1.23
CA MET A 141 -15.62 3.03 0.70
C MET A 141 -15.02 4.42 0.92
N ASN A 142 -15.79 5.49 0.74
CA ASN A 142 -15.27 6.84 0.96
C ASN A 142 -14.90 7.07 2.42
N LEU A 143 -15.78 6.65 3.35
CA LEU A 143 -15.49 6.73 4.77
C LEU A 143 -14.22 5.95 5.10
N GLU A 144 -14.10 4.69 4.65
CA GLU A 144 -12.92 3.86 4.92
C GLU A 144 -11.62 4.47 4.35
N LEU A 145 -11.67 5.15 3.21
CA LEU A 145 -10.52 5.89 2.66
C LEU A 145 -10.19 7.13 3.50
N THR A 146 -11.18 7.89 3.95
CA THR A 146 -10.98 9.03 4.89
C THR A 146 -10.32 8.54 6.17
N LEU A 147 -10.89 7.50 6.79
CA LEU A 147 -10.36 6.87 8.00
C LEU A 147 -8.92 6.40 7.80
N PHE A 148 -8.64 5.80 6.64
CA PHE A 148 -7.31 5.35 6.29
C PHE A 148 -6.32 6.51 6.27
N VAL A 149 -6.60 7.62 5.56
CA VAL A 149 -5.68 8.76 5.50
C VAL A 149 -5.48 9.39 6.88
N ALA A 150 -6.56 9.59 7.63
CA ALA A 150 -6.50 10.13 8.99
C ALA A 150 -5.66 9.25 9.94
N ALA A 151 -5.68 7.93 9.71
CA ALA A 151 -4.93 6.99 10.53
C ALA A 151 -3.42 7.03 10.38
N HIS A 152 -2.92 7.68 9.33
CA HIS A 152 -1.50 7.71 9.01
C HIS A 152 -0.80 9.00 9.48
N TRP A 153 -1.47 9.81 10.30
CA TRP A 153 -0.84 10.88 11.05
C TRP A 153 -0.02 10.31 12.22
N SER A 154 1.28 10.61 12.23
CA SER A 154 2.22 10.18 13.27
C SER A 154 2.89 11.40 13.92
N LYS A 155 3.03 11.38 15.25
CA LYS A 155 3.68 12.45 16.01
C LYS A 155 5.19 12.22 16.09
N PHE A 156 5.97 13.23 15.73
CA PHE A 156 7.43 13.25 15.78
C PHE A 156 7.91 14.45 16.61
N LYS A 157 9.20 14.46 16.94
CA LYS A 157 9.88 15.60 17.56
C LYS A 157 10.91 16.13 16.58
N ASP A 158 10.91 17.44 16.37
CA ASP A 158 11.91 18.11 15.58
C ASP A 158 13.27 18.08 16.32
N PRO A 159 14.35 17.56 15.72
CA PRO A 159 15.65 17.47 16.37
C PRO A 159 16.23 18.84 16.76
N ASP A 160 15.91 19.88 15.99
CA ASP A 160 16.47 21.22 16.20
C ASP A 160 15.68 22.00 17.27
N SER A 161 14.37 22.12 17.11
CA SER A 161 13.52 22.90 18.03
C SER A 161 13.00 22.11 19.24
N ARG A 162 13.13 20.77 19.24
CA ARG A 162 12.47 19.83 20.17
C ARG A 162 10.94 19.94 20.23
N GLN A 163 10.32 20.75 19.38
CA GLN A 163 8.88 20.86 19.30
C GLN A 163 8.29 19.61 18.64
N SER A 164 7.08 19.26 19.04
CA SER A 164 6.38 18.14 18.41
C SER A 164 5.71 18.60 17.13
N TYR A 165 5.80 17.78 16.08
CA TYR A 165 5.05 17.97 14.85
C TYR A 165 4.37 16.66 14.46
N TRP A 166 3.37 16.77 13.60
CA TRP A 166 2.63 15.67 13.03
C TRP A 166 2.99 15.52 11.58
N TYR A 167 3.19 14.29 11.14
CA TYR A 167 3.48 13.96 9.75
C TYR A 167 2.53 12.88 9.26
N ASN A 168 1.90 13.12 8.12
CA ASN A 168 1.02 12.15 7.49
C ASN A 168 1.82 11.31 6.47
N GLN A 169 1.84 10.00 6.65
CA GLN A 169 2.62 9.10 5.79
C GLN A 169 2.01 8.88 4.39
N ILE A 170 0.76 9.29 4.18
CA ILE A 170 0.04 9.18 2.90
C ILE A 170 0.11 10.48 2.12
N THR A 171 -0.22 11.61 2.76
CA THR A 171 -0.21 12.93 2.11
C THR A 171 1.15 13.61 2.14
N HIS A 172 2.11 13.08 2.93
CA HIS A 172 3.44 13.65 3.17
C HIS A 172 3.42 15.07 3.78
N ARG A 173 2.28 15.48 4.35
CA ARG A 173 2.13 16.79 5.00
C ARG A 173 2.73 16.79 6.39
N ILE A 174 3.24 17.95 6.79
CA ILE A 174 3.67 18.26 8.15
C ILE A 174 2.71 19.29 8.73
N SER A 175 2.29 19.09 9.97
CA SER A 175 1.50 20.03 10.75
C SER A 175 2.12 20.20 12.13
N TRP A 176 2.20 21.43 12.63
CA TRP A 176 2.63 21.69 14.00
C TRP A 176 1.46 21.59 14.99
N GLU A 177 0.23 21.61 14.47
CA GLU A 177 -1.00 21.41 15.22
C GLU A 177 -1.46 19.96 15.12
N GLU A 178 -2.18 19.49 16.14
CA GLU A 178 -2.76 18.14 16.12
C GLU A 178 -3.81 18.01 15.03
N PRO A 179 -3.70 17.02 14.12
CA PRO A 179 -4.64 16.87 13.02
C PRO A 179 -6.03 16.53 13.54
N VAL A 180 -7.02 17.27 13.03
CA VAL A 180 -8.43 17.05 13.34
C VAL A 180 -8.86 15.73 12.71
N LEU A 181 -9.41 14.85 13.53
CA LEU A 181 -9.93 13.59 13.05
C LEU A 181 -11.25 13.78 12.31
N PRO A 182 -11.48 12.98 11.27
CA PRO A 182 -12.72 13.06 10.52
C PRO A 182 -13.90 12.66 11.40
N GLN A 183 -15.07 13.26 11.17
CA GLN A 183 -16.30 12.93 11.91
C GLN A 183 -17.41 12.61 10.92
N ARG A 184 -18.28 11.67 11.31
CA ARG A 184 -19.50 11.35 10.56
C ARG A 184 -20.64 12.18 11.13
N ILE A 185 -21.15 13.11 10.33
CA ILE A 185 -22.25 14.00 10.69
C ILE A 185 -23.48 13.56 9.90
N ALA A 186 -24.57 13.22 10.59
CA ALA A 186 -25.85 12.92 9.97
C ALA A 186 -26.46 14.20 9.39
N ILE A 187 -26.97 14.13 8.17
CA ILE A 187 -27.60 15.26 7.46
C ILE A 187 -29.11 15.21 7.63
N ASP A 188 -29.67 14.00 7.67
CA ASP A 188 -31.10 13.75 7.77
C ASP A 188 -31.41 12.49 8.61
N ASP A 189 -32.70 12.35 8.94
CA ASP A 189 -33.25 11.20 9.66
C ASP A 189 -33.35 9.95 8.75
N GLU A 190 -33.09 10.10 7.44
CA GLU A 190 -33.14 9.03 6.43
C GLU A 190 -31.79 8.29 6.30
N GLY A 191 -30.78 8.66 7.09
CA GLY A 191 -29.50 7.96 7.19
C GLY A 191 -28.39 8.52 6.30
N GLY A 192 -28.62 9.66 5.65
CA GLY A 192 -27.59 10.41 4.94
C GLY A 192 -26.55 10.98 5.91
N TYR A 193 -25.27 10.86 5.57
CA TYR A 193 -24.18 11.44 6.36
C TYR A 193 -23.11 12.07 5.48
N ILE A 194 -22.49 13.13 5.99
CA ILE A 194 -21.22 13.67 5.49
C ILE A 194 -20.10 13.27 6.42
N VAL A 195 -18.93 13.05 5.82
CA VAL A 195 -17.68 12.87 6.57
C VAL A 195 -16.93 14.18 6.51
N THR A 196 -16.66 14.78 7.67
CA THR A 196 -15.76 15.94 7.75
C THR A 196 -14.34 15.43 7.56
N GLU A 197 -13.61 15.99 6.60
CA GLU A 197 -12.18 15.74 6.42
C GLU A 197 -11.53 17.05 5.95
N ALA A 198 -10.26 17.26 6.29
CA ALA A 198 -9.53 18.40 5.76
C ALA A 198 -9.41 18.25 4.23
N GLU A 199 -9.64 19.33 3.47
CA GLU A 199 -9.61 19.29 2.01
C GLU A 199 -8.26 18.78 1.48
N GLU A 200 -7.17 19.11 2.18
CA GLU A 200 -5.84 18.68 1.79
C GLU A 200 -5.55 17.21 2.14
N ASP A 201 -6.34 16.62 3.03
CA ASP A 201 -6.28 15.20 3.40
C ASP A 201 -7.26 14.35 2.57
N ARG A 202 -8.11 14.97 1.73
CA ARG A 202 -8.96 14.29 0.73
C ARG A 202 -8.12 13.77 -0.43
N VAL A 203 -7.31 12.77 -0.12
CA VAL A 203 -6.44 12.10 -1.08
C VAL A 203 -6.81 10.65 -1.31
N MET A 204 -6.54 10.16 -2.52
CA MET A 204 -6.61 8.76 -2.90
C MET A 204 -5.27 8.10 -2.51
N PRO A 205 -5.25 7.22 -1.50
CA PRO A 205 -4.05 6.48 -1.14
C PRO A 205 -3.55 5.63 -2.29
N SER A 206 -2.23 5.43 -2.36
CA SER A 206 -1.64 4.57 -3.38
C SER A 206 -1.94 3.09 -3.08
N ARG A 207 -1.86 2.25 -4.12
CA ARG A 207 -1.94 0.79 -3.95
C ARG A 207 -0.90 0.26 -2.98
N SER A 208 0.34 0.74 -3.07
CA SER A 208 1.41 0.29 -2.18
C SER A 208 1.14 0.68 -0.74
N ALA A 209 0.56 1.86 -0.48
CA ALA A 209 0.19 2.29 0.85
C ALA A 209 -0.90 1.38 1.45
N LEU A 210 -1.97 1.09 0.71
CA LEU A 210 -3.02 0.18 1.19
C LEU A 210 -2.47 -1.24 1.48
N GLN A 211 -1.63 -1.77 0.58
CA GLN A 211 -1.06 -3.11 0.74
C GLN A 211 -0.04 -3.19 1.88
N ALA A 212 0.82 -2.17 2.04
CA ALA A 212 1.79 -2.12 3.14
C ALA A 212 1.11 -2.04 4.50
N ALA A 213 -0.05 -1.39 4.57
CA ALA A 213 -0.90 -1.33 5.76
C ALA A 213 -1.80 -2.58 5.93
N GLY A 214 -1.69 -3.59 5.05
CA GLY A 214 -2.52 -4.80 5.10
C GLY A 214 -4.00 -4.60 4.76
N ARG A 215 -4.40 -3.43 4.26
CA ARG A 215 -5.77 -3.09 3.86
C ARG A 215 -6.09 -3.62 2.45
N TYR A 216 -5.98 -4.94 2.29
CA TYR A 216 -6.32 -5.63 1.05
C TYR A 216 -7.82 -5.55 0.73
N ASP A 217 -8.65 -5.49 1.78
CA ASP A 217 -10.09 -5.25 1.72
C ASP A 217 -10.40 -3.96 0.95
N LEU A 218 -9.78 -2.86 1.35
CA LEU A 218 -9.97 -1.54 0.75
C LEU A 218 -9.37 -1.47 -0.66
N HIS A 219 -8.22 -2.14 -0.89
CA HIS A 219 -7.66 -2.29 -2.23
C HIS A 219 -8.64 -2.99 -3.19
N HIS A 220 -9.24 -4.10 -2.77
CA HIS A 220 -10.18 -4.85 -3.60
C HIS A 220 -11.48 -4.08 -3.83
N ALA A 221 -11.98 -3.37 -2.83
CA ALA A 221 -13.10 -2.45 -2.98
C ALA A 221 -12.82 -1.43 -4.10
N VAL A 222 -11.68 -0.75 -4.05
CA VAL A 222 -11.27 0.20 -5.10
C VAL A 222 -11.17 -0.47 -6.48
N MET A 223 -10.71 -1.72 -6.55
CA MET A 223 -10.63 -2.45 -7.82
C MET A 223 -12.02 -2.83 -8.38
N LEU A 224 -12.98 -3.16 -7.51
CA LEU A 224 -14.37 -3.42 -7.91
C LEU A 224 -15.03 -2.16 -8.49
N HIS A 225 -14.67 -0.99 -7.97
CA HIS A 225 -15.11 0.33 -8.45
C HIS A 225 -14.35 0.84 -9.68
N GLY A 226 -13.79 -0.05 -10.51
CA GLY A 226 -13.09 0.32 -11.74
C GLY A 226 -11.63 0.75 -11.55
N GLY A 227 -11.09 0.63 -10.34
CA GLY A 227 -9.69 0.93 -10.02
C GLY A 227 -9.46 2.35 -9.50
N TYR A 228 -8.21 2.64 -9.15
CA TYR A 228 -7.84 3.85 -8.39
C TYR A 228 -8.20 5.16 -9.09
N THR A 229 -8.10 5.23 -10.42
CA THR A 229 -8.42 6.45 -11.18
C THR A 229 -9.92 6.73 -11.19
N VAL A 230 -10.72 5.69 -11.45
CA VAL A 230 -12.19 5.82 -11.47
C VAL A 230 -12.69 6.14 -10.07
N ALA A 231 -12.26 5.39 -9.06
CA ALA A 231 -12.61 5.65 -7.67
C ALA A 231 -12.18 7.05 -7.19
N SER A 232 -11.00 7.52 -7.61
CA SER A 232 -10.52 8.88 -7.32
C SER A 232 -11.44 9.96 -7.91
N GLN A 233 -11.90 9.79 -9.15
CA GLN A 233 -12.82 10.73 -9.80
C GLN A 233 -14.22 10.68 -9.18
N SER A 234 -14.75 9.48 -8.95
CA SER A 234 -16.08 9.28 -8.37
C SER A 234 -16.18 9.80 -6.94
N LEU A 235 -15.10 9.71 -6.16
CA LEU A 235 -15.06 10.18 -4.78
C LEU A 235 -14.44 11.57 -4.61
N ASP A 236 -14.12 12.27 -5.70
CA ASP A 236 -13.45 13.57 -5.69
C ASP A 236 -12.16 13.58 -4.85
N ARG A 237 -11.40 12.48 -4.88
CA ARG A 237 -10.16 12.32 -4.13
C ARG A 237 -8.96 12.63 -5.01
N ARG A 238 -8.10 13.57 -4.60
CA ARG A 238 -6.85 13.89 -5.32
C ARG A 238 -5.84 12.75 -5.14
N PRO A 239 -5.04 12.36 -6.13
CA PRO A 239 -3.98 11.37 -5.89
C PRO A 239 -3.03 11.82 -4.76
N ALA A 240 -2.70 10.92 -3.84
CA ALA A 240 -1.85 11.22 -2.67
C ALA A 240 -0.46 11.76 -3.02
N TRP A 241 0.00 11.46 -4.23
CA TRP A 241 1.12 12.16 -4.84
C TRP A 241 0.57 13.14 -5.85
N PRO A 242 1.00 14.41 -5.84
CA PRO A 242 0.75 15.28 -6.97
C PRO A 242 1.22 14.50 -8.21
N PRO A 243 0.37 14.30 -9.23
CA PRO A 243 0.91 13.93 -10.53
C PRO A 243 1.98 14.97 -10.79
N SER A 244 3.14 14.54 -11.26
CA SER A 244 4.23 15.45 -11.56
C SER A 244 3.89 16.28 -12.81
N GLN A 245 2.80 17.04 -12.74
CA GLN A 245 2.25 17.94 -13.76
C GLN A 245 3.28 19.02 -14.07
N HIS A 246 4.00 19.51 -13.05
CA HIS A 246 5.15 20.38 -13.28
C HIS A 246 6.23 19.70 -14.13
N LEU A 247 6.41 18.36 -14.04
CA LEU A 247 7.36 17.59 -14.86
C LEU A 247 6.81 17.15 -16.23
N ASP A 248 5.61 17.60 -16.63
CA ASP A 248 5.03 17.32 -17.96
C ASP A 248 5.75 18.09 -19.07
N SER A 249 6.37 19.21 -18.73
CA SER A 249 7.29 19.90 -19.63
C SER A 249 8.69 19.29 -19.55
N LEU A 250 9.34 19.13 -20.71
CA LEU A 250 10.73 18.67 -20.79
C LEU A 250 11.68 19.65 -20.06
N ALA A 251 11.34 20.94 -20.06
CA ALA A 251 12.12 21.99 -19.41
C ALA A 251 12.13 21.83 -17.89
N ALA A 252 10.98 21.59 -17.28
CA ALA A 252 10.88 21.37 -15.84
C ALA A 252 11.55 20.06 -15.40
N LEU A 253 11.36 18.97 -16.17
CA LEU A 253 12.10 17.72 -15.94
C LEU A 253 13.62 17.96 -15.99
N ARG A 254 14.10 18.74 -16.96
CA ARG A 254 15.51 19.09 -17.09
C ARG A 254 16.03 19.89 -15.87
N GLN A 255 15.26 20.85 -15.39
CA GLN A 255 15.63 21.68 -14.24
C GLN A 255 15.73 20.85 -12.96
N GLU A 256 14.72 20.02 -12.71
CA GLU A 256 14.65 19.13 -11.55
C GLU A 256 15.78 18.10 -11.54
N LEU A 257 16.08 17.50 -12.70
CA LEU A 257 17.23 16.60 -12.84
C LEU A 257 18.57 17.32 -12.64
N ARG A 258 18.70 18.59 -13.06
CA ARG A 258 19.94 19.38 -12.81
C ARG A 258 20.13 19.66 -11.34
N GLN A 259 19.06 20.05 -10.67
CA GLN A 259 19.08 20.31 -9.24
C GLN A 259 19.44 19.03 -8.48
N PHE A 260 18.80 17.91 -8.80
CA PHE A 260 19.13 16.61 -8.23
C PHE A 260 20.60 16.25 -8.42
N VAL A 261 21.10 16.29 -9.65
CA VAL A 261 22.51 15.98 -9.97
C VAL A 261 23.49 16.91 -9.24
N SER A 262 23.13 18.19 -9.06
CA SER A 262 23.94 19.15 -8.31
C SER A 262 24.00 18.86 -6.82
N GLN A 263 22.91 18.36 -6.23
CA GLN A 263 22.81 18.03 -4.81
C GLN A 263 23.47 16.70 -4.48
N THR A 264 23.44 15.73 -5.39
CA THR A 264 24.01 14.39 -5.17
C THR A 264 25.44 14.23 -5.67
N GLY A 265 26.04 15.28 -6.24
CA GLY A 265 27.40 15.24 -6.78
C GLY A 265 27.58 14.32 -7.99
N LEU A 266 26.50 13.98 -8.70
CA LEU A 266 26.56 13.15 -9.89
C LEU A 266 27.18 13.92 -11.07
N ARG A 267 27.70 13.20 -12.08
CA ARG A 267 28.24 13.85 -13.28
C ARG A 267 27.17 14.67 -13.99
N ARG A 268 27.47 15.96 -14.23
CA ARG A 268 26.60 16.87 -14.97
C ARG A 268 26.34 16.33 -16.38
N GLY A 269 25.08 16.31 -16.79
CA GLY A 269 24.67 15.77 -18.09
C GLY A 269 24.48 14.25 -18.13
N CYS A 270 24.61 13.55 -17.00
CA CYS A 270 24.26 12.13 -16.89
C CYS A 270 22.91 11.96 -16.20
N LEU A 271 22.06 11.08 -16.73
CA LEU A 271 20.81 10.70 -16.07
C LEU A 271 21.08 9.82 -14.82
N PRO A 272 20.47 10.13 -13.67
CA PRO A 272 20.48 9.24 -12.50
C PRO A 272 19.88 7.87 -12.80
N THR A 273 20.30 6.86 -12.06
CA THR A 273 19.69 5.53 -12.13
C THR A 273 18.37 5.47 -11.35
N ALA A 274 17.56 4.46 -11.67
CA ALA A 274 16.36 4.11 -10.91
C ALA A 274 16.61 4.00 -9.39
N SER A 275 17.67 3.30 -8.99
CA SER A 275 18.01 3.10 -7.57
C SER A 275 18.34 4.43 -6.90
N GLN A 276 19.18 5.25 -7.54
CA GLN A 276 19.57 6.56 -7.01
C GLN A 276 18.37 7.51 -6.83
N LEU A 277 17.40 7.46 -7.74
CA LEU A 277 16.18 8.26 -7.62
C LEU A 277 15.27 7.73 -6.51
N LEU A 278 15.14 6.41 -6.36
CA LEU A 278 14.34 5.80 -5.30
C LEU A 278 14.95 5.99 -3.90
N GLU A 279 16.26 5.78 -3.76
CA GLU A 279 17.00 5.97 -2.51
C GLU A 279 16.95 7.43 -2.03
N ALA A 280 16.91 8.38 -2.97
CA ALA A 280 16.75 9.80 -2.67
C ALA A 280 15.28 10.25 -2.57
N GLY A 281 14.31 9.33 -2.54
CA GLY A 281 12.89 9.64 -2.42
C GLY A 281 12.26 10.32 -3.64
N ARG A 282 12.98 10.44 -4.76
CA ARG A 282 12.54 11.05 -6.02
C ARG A 282 11.80 10.06 -6.94
N GLY A 283 10.76 9.45 -6.38
CA GLY A 283 9.86 8.55 -7.11
C GLY A 283 9.09 9.26 -8.24
N ASP A 284 8.84 10.55 -8.09
CA ASP A 284 8.21 11.44 -9.08
C ASP A 284 8.95 11.49 -10.43
N LEU A 285 10.28 11.43 -10.40
CA LEU A 285 11.14 11.43 -11.59
C LEU A 285 11.15 10.07 -12.30
N TYR A 286 11.14 8.97 -11.53
CA TYR A 286 11.36 7.62 -12.05
C TYR A 286 10.13 6.70 -12.05
N GLN A 287 9.40 6.56 -10.94
CA GLN A 287 8.50 5.42 -10.78
C GLN A 287 7.39 5.40 -11.80
N ALA A 288 7.30 4.30 -12.54
CA ALA A 288 6.11 3.91 -13.26
C ALA A 288 4.97 3.61 -12.28
N SER A 289 4.16 4.60 -11.90
CA SER A 289 2.82 4.24 -11.45
C SER A 289 2.07 3.72 -12.67
N ARG A 290 1.35 2.59 -12.53
CA ARG A 290 0.62 1.92 -13.61
C ARG A 290 -0.44 2.81 -14.29
N TRP A 291 -0.70 4.00 -13.74
CA TRP A 291 -1.71 4.96 -14.20
C TRP A 291 -1.15 6.36 -14.48
N GLY A 292 0.18 6.47 -14.61
CA GLY A 292 0.87 7.73 -14.89
C GLY A 292 2.32 7.55 -14.50
N GLY A 293 3.16 7.19 -15.46
CA GLY A 293 4.57 6.93 -15.18
C GLY A 293 5.30 8.17 -14.65
N GLY A 294 6.37 7.96 -13.90
CA GLY A 294 7.30 9.02 -13.53
C GLY A 294 7.77 9.74 -14.79
N ALA A 295 8.18 11.00 -14.64
CA ALA A 295 8.44 11.87 -15.79
C ALA A 295 9.38 11.27 -16.85
N ILE A 296 10.32 10.40 -16.43
CA ILE A 296 11.22 9.63 -17.29
C ILE A 296 10.49 8.48 -18.01
N VAL A 297 9.64 7.71 -17.30
CA VAL A 297 8.90 6.57 -17.89
C VAL A 297 7.85 7.04 -18.89
N ARG A 298 7.13 8.13 -18.60
CA ARG A 298 6.16 8.73 -19.54
C ARG A 298 6.79 9.14 -20.87
N ARG A 299 8.11 9.37 -20.90
CA ARG A 299 8.88 9.75 -22.09
C ARG A 299 9.62 8.57 -22.74
N GLY A 300 9.20 7.33 -22.48
CA GLY A 300 9.80 6.14 -23.08
C GLY A 300 11.00 5.57 -22.30
N GLY A 301 11.15 5.96 -21.02
CA GLY A 301 12.21 5.46 -20.13
C GLY A 301 13.53 6.22 -20.25
N PHE A 302 14.55 5.77 -19.51
CA PHE A 302 15.82 6.50 -19.37
C PHE A 302 16.53 6.83 -20.70
N CYS A 303 16.51 5.91 -21.67
CA CYS A 303 17.17 6.15 -22.96
C CYS A 303 16.48 7.26 -23.76
N ALA A 304 15.15 7.21 -23.87
CA ALA A 304 14.39 8.20 -24.62
C ALA A 304 14.35 9.57 -23.89
N ALA A 305 14.23 9.56 -22.56
CA ALA A 305 14.38 10.76 -21.75
C ALA A 305 15.79 11.37 -21.88
N GLY A 306 16.84 10.53 -21.91
CA GLY A 306 18.22 10.98 -22.11
C GLY A 306 18.41 11.64 -23.47
N GLN A 307 17.92 11.00 -24.54
CA GLN A 307 17.95 11.57 -25.89
C GLN A 307 17.21 12.91 -25.95
N ALA A 308 16.01 13.00 -25.39
CA ALA A 308 15.23 14.24 -25.40
C ALA A 308 15.88 15.37 -24.58
N LEU A 309 16.60 15.02 -23.50
CA LEU A 309 17.29 15.98 -22.64
C LEU A 309 18.69 16.35 -23.16
N GLY A 310 19.27 15.57 -24.08
CA GLY A 310 20.67 15.65 -24.49
C GLY A 310 21.63 15.12 -23.42
N TRP A 311 21.20 14.14 -22.63
CA TRP A 311 21.91 13.61 -21.46
C TRP A 311 22.30 12.14 -21.69
N GLU A 312 23.47 11.75 -21.17
CA GLU A 312 23.97 10.39 -21.26
C GLU A 312 23.32 9.49 -20.19
N THR A 313 22.91 8.28 -20.55
CA THR A 313 22.43 7.30 -19.57
C THR A 313 23.62 6.61 -18.88
N GLN A 314 23.59 6.50 -17.55
CA GLN A 314 24.64 5.78 -16.80
C GLN A 314 24.72 4.28 -17.18
N ARG A 315 23.63 3.70 -17.71
CA ARG A 315 23.62 2.35 -18.26
C ARG A 315 23.71 2.42 -19.79
N ARG A 316 24.68 1.74 -20.39
CA ARG A 316 24.73 1.52 -21.85
C ARG A 316 23.64 0.50 -22.24
N GLY A 317 22.86 0.79 -23.28
CA GLY A 317 21.74 -0.05 -23.73
C GLY A 317 22.18 -1.47 -24.16
N ARG A 318 21.26 -2.44 -24.17
CA ARG A 318 21.56 -3.86 -24.48
C ARG A 318 22.33 -4.08 -25.79
N ARG A 319 22.15 -3.20 -26.80
CA ARG A 319 22.87 -3.26 -28.09
C ARG A 319 24.34 -2.87 -28.01
N ALA A 320 24.75 -2.11 -26.98
CA ALA A 320 26.15 -1.72 -26.78
C ALA A 320 27.05 -2.89 -26.35
N TRP A 321 26.45 -4.01 -25.93
CA TRP A 321 27.15 -5.21 -25.48
C TRP A 321 27.04 -6.36 -26.49
N ALA A 322 26.67 -6.08 -27.73
CA ALA A 322 26.61 -7.09 -28.80
C ALA A 322 28.01 -7.49 -29.28
N ASP A 323 29.00 -6.60 -29.18
CA ASP A 323 30.37 -6.86 -29.58
C ASP A 323 31.20 -7.39 -28.39
N ALA A 324 31.74 -8.59 -28.56
CA ALA A 324 32.54 -9.27 -27.56
C ALA A 324 33.91 -8.56 -27.32
N ALA A 325 34.44 -7.86 -28.33
CA ALA A 325 35.69 -7.09 -28.20
C ALA A 325 35.49 -5.84 -27.33
N ALA A 326 34.38 -5.12 -27.52
CA ALA A 326 34.00 -4.00 -26.65
C ALA A 326 33.80 -4.43 -25.18
N VAL A 327 33.21 -5.62 -24.97
CA VAL A 327 33.07 -6.21 -23.63
C VAL A 327 34.43 -6.51 -23.01
N ALA A 328 35.36 -7.08 -23.79
CA ALA A 328 36.72 -7.36 -23.32
C ALA A 328 37.47 -6.07 -22.94
N GLY A 329 37.42 -5.03 -23.77
CA GLY A 329 38.08 -3.73 -23.48
C GLY A 329 37.55 -3.05 -22.20
N GLU A 330 36.23 -3.05 -21.99
CA GLU A 330 35.62 -2.49 -20.78
C GLU A 330 35.93 -3.33 -19.52
N LEU A 331 35.95 -4.65 -19.66
CA LEU A 331 36.30 -5.54 -18.57
C LEU A 331 37.79 -5.44 -18.20
N ARG A 332 38.67 -5.24 -19.18
CA ARG A 332 40.09 -4.93 -18.98
C ARG A 332 40.27 -3.66 -18.15
N ARG A 333 39.56 -2.58 -18.48
CA ARG A 333 39.60 -1.34 -17.68
C ARG A 333 39.16 -1.58 -16.25
N PHE A 334 38.06 -2.32 -16.07
CA PHE A 334 37.60 -2.69 -14.74
C PHE A 334 38.65 -3.51 -13.96
N ILE A 335 39.32 -4.47 -14.59
CA ILE A 335 40.40 -5.26 -13.98
C ILE A 335 41.57 -4.36 -13.58
N LEU A 336 42.01 -3.45 -14.46
CA LEU A 336 43.10 -2.52 -14.16
C LEU A 336 42.73 -1.58 -13.00
N ASP A 337 41.54 -0.99 -13.00
CA ASP A 337 41.12 -0.08 -11.93
C ASP A 337 40.94 -0.78 -10.57
N THR A 338 40.50 -2.04 -10.57
CA THR A 338 40.20 -2.77 -9.32
C THR A 338 41.37 -3.58 -8.77
N GLN A 339 42.22 -4.13 -9.63
CA GLN A 339 43.34 -4.99 -9.23
C GLN A 339 44.69 -4.27 -9.30
N PHE A 340 44.81 -3.23 -10.11
CA PHE A 340 46.04 -2.46 -10.32
C PHE A 340 45.79 -0.95 -10.29
N PRO A 341 45.19 -0.41 -9.21
CA PRO A 341 44.92 1.02 -9.12
C PRO A 341 46.24 1.81 -9.26
N PRO A 342 46.26 2.93 -10.02
CA PRO A 342 47.46 3.74 -10.17
C PRO A 342 47.92 4.23 -8.80
N ARG A 343 49.20 4.01 -8.47
CA ARG A 343 49.81 4.55 -7.26
C ARG A 343 49.65 6.08 -7.28
N ALA A 344 49.01 6.63 -6.26
CA ALA A 344 48.90 8.07 -6.07
C ALA A 344 50.32 8.68 -6.03
N GLY A 345 50.75 9.32 -7.13
CA GLY A 345 52.07 9.96 -7.19
C GLY A 345 52.74 10.15 -8.55
N SER A 346 52.16 9.73 -9.69
CA SER A 346 52.75 10.03 -11.01
C SER A 346 51.83 10.90 -11.87
N THR A 347 51.94 12.23 -11.69
CA THR A 347 51.46 13.20 -12.67
C THR A 347 52.39 13.25 -13.87
N PRO A 348 51.90 13.09 -15.12
CA PRO A 348 52.60 13.63 -16.27
C PRO A 348 52.24 15.12 -16.37
N GLN A 349 53.14 15.99 -15.89
CA GLN A 349 53.15 17.40 -16.26
C GLN A 349 53.44 17.51 -17.77
N GLY A 350 52.38 17.63 -18.57
CA GLY A 350 52.45 17.98 -19.99
C GLY A 350 51.86 19.37 -20.21
N ARG A 351 52.74 20.33 -20.53
CA ARG A 351 52.46 21.76 -20.77
C ARG A 351 51.17 22.05 -21.54
N LEU A 352 50.45 23.05 -21.02
CA LEU A 352 49.43 23.84 -21.71
C LEU A 352 49.92 24.32 -23.09
N ARG A 353 49.18 23.97 -24.15
CA ARG A 353 49.10 24.79 -25.36
C ARG A 353 47.64 25.00 -25.75
N ARG A 354 47.28 26.28 -25.80
CA ARG A 354 46.06 26.86 -26.36
C ARG A 354 45.93 26.47 -27.84
N GLY A 355 44.74 26.04 -28.27
CA GLY A 355 44.37 25.99 -29.70
C GLY A 355 43.26 24.99 -30.03
N SER A 356 42.03 25.49 -30.12
CA SER A 356 40.93 25.12 -31.05
C SER A 356 40.36 23.68 -31.11
N PRO A 357 39.08 23.54 -31.54
CA PRO A 357 38.27 22.36 -31.25
C PRO A 357 38.32 21.33 -32.39
N ALA A 358 38.85 20.15 -32.11
CA ALA A 358 38.69 18.95 -32.93
C ALA A 358 38.62 17.73 -32.01
N ARG A 359 37.50 17.58 -31.29
CA ARG A 359 37.35 16.55 -30.25
C ARG A 359 36.21 15.59 -30.61
N SER A 360 36.43 14.81 -31.66
CA SER A 360 35.57 13.66 -31.99
C SER A 360 36.32 12.45 -32.54
N GLN A 361 37.63 12.50 -32.77
CA GLN A 361 38.41 11.35 -33.26
C GLN A 361 39.59 10.92 -32.37
N ALA A 362 39.95 11.70 -31.35
CA ALA A 362 41.09 11.38 -30.46
C ALA A 362 40.76 10.34 -29.36
N GLY A 363 39.50 10.22 -28.96
CA GLY A 363 39.06 9.25 -27.94
C GLY A 363 39.04 7.80 -28.44
N GLU A 364 38.77 7.59 -29.73
CA GLU A 364 38.74 6.25 -30.34
C GLU A 364 40.15 5.69 -30.56
N ARG A 365 41.13 6.54 -30.91
CA ARG A 365 42.52 6.12 -31.10
C ARG A 365 43.24 5.75 -29.80
N GLN A 366 42.90 6.36 -28.67
CA GLN A 366 43.44 5.96 -27.35
C GLN A 366 42.78 4.69 -26.79
N GLY A 367 41.53 4.40 -27.14
CA GLY A 367 40.87 3.14 -26.81
C GLY A 367 41.54 1.94 -27.49
N GLN A 368 41.79 2.06 -28.80
CA GLN A 368 42.41 1.00 -29.60
C GLN A 368 43.86 0.67 -29.19
N ALA A 369 44.61 1.64 -28.66
CA ALA A 369 45.99 1.42 -28.23
C ALA A 369 46.10 0.63 -26.89
N LEU A 370 45.08 0.67 -26.03
CA LEU A 370 45.03 -0.07 -24.77
C LEU A 370 44.53 -1.51 -24.93
N ASP A 371 43.79 -1.79 -26.01
CA ASP A 371 43.24 -3.11 -26.30
C ASP A 371 44.31 -4.11 -26.79
N ALA A 372 45.48 -3.63 -27.26
CA ALA A 372 46.54 -4.46 -27.82
C ALA A 372 47.67 -4.86 -26.83
N GLN A 373 47.78 -4.24 -25.66
CA GLN A 373 48.83 -4.57 -24.67
C GLN A 373 48.42 -5.78 -23.82
N PRO A 374 49.28 -6.72 -23.43
CA PRO A 374 48.88 -7.80 -22.50
C PRO A 374 48.54 -7.25 -21.10
N LEU A 375 47.57 -7.86 -20.40
CA LEU A 375 47.25 -7.52 -19.00
C LEU A 375 48.46 -7.80 -18.08
N PRO A 376 48.62 -7.07 -16.97
CA PRO A 376 49.72 -7.31 -16.03
C PRO A 376 49.72 -8.75 -15.49
N PRO A 377 50.90 -9.34 -15.25
CA PRO A 377 51.00 -10.68 -14.68
C PRO A 377 50.32 -10.72 -13.30
N GLY A 378 49.40 -11.66 -13.11
CA GLY A 378 48.58 -11.80 -11.90
C GLY A 378 47.16 -11.26 -12.01
N ALA A 379 46.78 -10.63 -13.13
CA ALA A 379 45.40 -10.24 -13.40
C ALA A 379 44.47 -11.46 -13.36
N ARG A 380 43.33 -11.34 -12.66
CA ARG A 380 42.32 -12.41 -12.54
C ARG A 380 40.99 -11.96 -13.12
N MET A 381 40.23 -12.92 -13.63
CA MET A 381 38.88 -12.69 -14.09
C MET A 381 37.96 -12.29 -12.92
N PRO A 382 37.25 -11.14 -12.98
CA PRO A 382 36.29 -10.75 -11.94
C PRO A 382 35.13 -11.74 -11.81
N THR A 383 34.73 -12.05 -10.59
CA THR A 383 33.56 -12.89 -10.32
C THR A 383 32.26 -12.12 -10.52
N HIS A 384 31.14 -12.84 -10.76
CA HIS A 384 29.82 -12.21 -10.85
C HIS A 384 29.42 -11.45 -9.59
N LEU A 385 29.94 -11.86 -8.43
CA LEU A 385 29.69 -11.19 -7.15
C LEU A 385 30.47 -9.87 -7.06
N GLN A 386 31.73 -9.85 -7.49
CA GLN A 386 32.56 -8.62 -7.55
C GLN A 386 31.98 -7.58 -8.51
N LEU A 387 31.45 -8.02 -9.66
CA LEU A 387 30.78 -7.12 -10.61
C LEU A 387 29.46 -6.58 -10.04
N ALA A 388 28.69 -7.41 -9.33
CA ALA A 388 27.45 -6.98 -8.68
C ALA A 388 27.71 -6.01 -7.53
N SER A 389 28.70 -6.26 -6.67
CA SER A 389 29.07 -5.36 -5.57
C SER A 389 29.63 -4.03 -6.05
N ALA A 390 30.27 -4.00 -7.23
CA ALA A 390 30.72 -2.78 -7.88
C ALA A 390 29.62 -2.07 -8.71
N GLY A 391 28.37 -2.54 -8.66
CA GLY A 391 27.24 -1.99 -9.42
C GLY A 391 27.31 -2.23 -10.94
N ARG A 392 28.29 -2.99 -11.43
CA ARG A 392 28.51 -3.32 -12.85
C ARG A 392 27.68 -4.53 -13.29
N HIS A 393 26.37 -4.46 -13.10
CA HIS A 393 25.41 -5.47 -13.57
C HIS A 393 25.38 -5.59 -15.11
N ASP A 394 25.81 -4.53 -15.80
CA ASP A 394 26.02 -4.49 -17.24
C ASP A 394 27.10 -5.48 -17.70
N LEU A 395 28.28 -5.46 -17.07
CA LEU A 395 29.38 -6.38 -17.38
C LEU A 395 29.08 -7.81 -16.93
N LYS A 396 28.34 -7.98 -15.82
CA LYS A 396 27.83 -9.28 -15.40
C LYS A 396 26.92 -9.89 -16.48
N TYR A 397 25.98 -9.11 -17.01
CA TYR A 397 25.09 -9.54 -18.09
C TYR A 397 25.86 -9.82 -19.38
N ALA A 398 26.83 -8.95 -19.73
CA ALA A 398 27.66 -9.15 -20.92
C ALA A 398 28.51 -10.43 -20.85
N LEU A 399 29.01 -10.80 -19.67
CA LEU A 399 29.73 -12.06 -19.45
C LEU A 399 28.83 -13.29 -19.53
N GLN A 400 27.56 -13.17 -19.12
CA GLN A 400 26.58 -14.23 -19.31
C GLN A 400 26.20 -14.40 -20.78
N LEU A 401 26.20 -13.30 -21.56
CA LEU A 401 25.87 -13.31 -22.98
C LEU A 401 26.98 -13.91 -23.85
N HIS A 402 28.23 -13.51 -23.62
CA HIS A 402 29.39 -13.94 -24.45
C HIS A 402 30.19 -15.11 -23.87
N GLY A 403 29.88 -15.52 -22.64
CA GLY A 403 30.61 -16.57 -21.92
C GLY A 403 31.92 -16.07 -21.33
N SER A 404 32.11 -16.30 -20.03
CA SER A 404 33.30 -15.84 -19.30
C SER A 404 34.61 -16.43 -19.83
N ALA A 405 34.58 -17.67 -20.35
CA ALA A 405 35.74 -18.32 -20.95
C ALA A 405 36.19 -17.65 -22.26
N SER A 406 35.24 -17.25 -23.11
CA SER A 406 35.53 -16.58 -24.37
C SER A 406 36.13 -15.19 -24.15
N ILE A 407 35.57 -14.43 -23.19
CA ILE A 407 36.12 -13.13 -22.82
C ILE A 407 37.49 -13.26 -22.14
N ALA A 408 37.69 -14.27 -21.29
CA ALA A 408 38.99 -14.53 -20.66
C ALA A 408 40.08 -14.86 -21.69
N ALA A 409 39.75 -15.64 -22.72
CA ALA A 409 40.64 -15.94 -23.84
C ALA A 409 41.03 -14.66 -24.61
N MET A 410 40.05 -13.78 -24.91
CA MET A 410 40.32 -12.49 -25.56
C MET A 410 41.18 -11.54 -24.69
N LEU A 411 41.13 -11.68 -23.37
CA LEU A 411 41.94 -10.90 -22.44
C LEU A 411 43.32 -11.51 -22.15
N GLY A 412 43.64 -12.67 -22.73
CA GLY A 412 44.90 -13.38 -22.45
C GLY A 412 45.02 -13.89 -21.01
N LEU A 413 43.88 -14.09 -20.32
CA LEU A 413 43.85 -14.60 -18.95
C LEU A 413 43.82 -16.13 -18.96
N GLN A 414 44.65 -16.77 -18.15
CA GLN A 414 44.64 -18.23 -18.02
C GLN A 414 43.30 -18.68 -17.40
N GLY A 415 42.57 -19.52 -18.13
CA GLY A 415 41.26 -20.02 -17.72
C GLY A 415 41.37 -20.84 -16.44
N ASN A 416 40.87 -20.31 -15.34
CA ASN A 416 40.79 -21.06 -14.09
C ASN A 416 39.60 -22.02 -14.18
N THR A 417 39.84 -23.22 -14.72
CA THR A 417 38.88 -24.32 -14.91
C THR A 417 38.47 -24.99 -13.59
N GLN A 418 38.28 -24.25 -12.50
CA GLN A 418 37.79 -24.81 -11.23
C GLN A 418 36.28 -24.65 -11.01
N GLY A 419 35.54 -24.03 -11.94
CA GLY A 419 34.09 -23.82 -11.78
C GLY A 419 33.17 -24.79 -12.54
N ALA A 420 33.69 -25.53 -13.53
CA ALA A 420 32.86 -26.30 -14.47
C ALA A 420 32.61 -27.77 -14.05
N HIS A 421 33.44 -28.34 -13.18
CA HIS A 421 33.36 -29.77 -12.82
C HIS A 421 32.37 -30.14 -11.70
N ASN A 422 31.71 -29.17 -11.06
CA ASN A 422 30.78 -29.47 -9.96
C ASN A 422 29.31 -29.64 -10.37
N ARG A 423 28.93 -29.44 -11.64
CA ARG A 423 27.53 -29.68 -12.08
C ARG A 423 27.30 -31.05 -12.71
N SER A 424 28.31 -31.68 -13.29
CA SER A 424 28.21 -33.04 -13.82
C SER A 424 28.22 -34.09 -12.72
N ARG A 425 29.13 -33.97 -11.74
CA ARG A 425 29.17 -34.90 -10.58
C ARG A 425 27.95 -34.82 -9.66
N ALA A 426 27.32 -33.65 -9.54
CA ALA A 426 26.10 -33.50 -8.72
C ALA A 426 24.85 -34.11 -9.37
N ARG A 427 24.87 -34.39 -10.68
CA ARG A 427 23.79 -35.12 -11.37
C ARG A 427 23.98 -36.64 -11.35
N GLU A 428 25.21 -37.13 -11.35
CA GLU A 428 25.50 -38.57 -11.21
C GLU A 428 25.39 -39.09 -9.76
N ALA A 429 25.55 -38.22 -8.75
CA ALA A 429 25.43 -38.62 -7.34
C ALA A 429 23.99 -38.58 -6.78
N ALA A 430 22.98 -38.26 -7.61
CA ALA A 430 21.59 -38.06 -7.19
C ALA A 430 20.62 -39.16 -7.67
N ASP A 431 21.12 -40.25 -8.27
CA ASP A 431 20.28 -41.37 -8.70
C ASP A 431 20.94 -42.73 -8.34
N PRO A 432 20.64 -43.32 -7.16
CA PRO A 432 21.11 -44.66 -6.80
C PRO A 432 20.16 -45.79 -7.27
N HIS A 433 19.17 -45.51 -8.13
CA HIS A 433 18.35 -46.57 -8.73
C HIS A 433 18.04 -46.30 -10.21
N ARG A 434 19.03 -46.55 -11.06
CA ARG A 434 18.80 -47.03 -12.43
C ARG A 434 19.95 -47.86 -12.96
#